data_AF-I4YJ19-F1
#
_entry.id   AF-I4YJ19-F1
#
_cell.length_a   1.000
_cell.length_b   1.000
_cell.length_c   1.000
_cell.angle_alpha   90.00
_cell.angle_beta   90.00
_cell.angle_gamma   90.00
#
_symmetry.space_group_name_H-M   'P 1'
#
loop_
_entity.id
_entity.type
_entity.pdbx_description
1 polymer ?
#
loop_
_entity_poly.entity_id
_entity_poly.type
_entity_poly.pdbx_seq_one_letter_code
_entity_poly.pdbx_strand_id
1 'polypeptide(L)'
;MPGPSRRSRTGASKRDIHRASRTRARTKDLDQVQLEDLLPENKAKLENQPLDETLPGLGQHYCIECARYFESDVALKGHTKTKVHRRRLKDLKEPAYTQAEADAAVGLGVDKTQRSLNNDGQAIKIDS
;
A
#
# COMPACT_ATOMS: atom_id res chain seq x y z
N MET A 1 16.98 -52.92 -12.58
CA MET A 1 16.86 -52.02 -11.42
C MET A 1 16.30 -50.69 -11.91
N PRO A 2 15.11 -50.23 -11.49
CA PRO A 2 14.64 -48.89 -11.82
C PRO A 2 15.65 -47.88 -11.23
N GLY A 3 16.17 -46.99 -12.08
CA GLY A 3 17.18 -46.01 -11.69
C GLY A 3 16.66 -45.01 -10.64
N PRO A 4 17.55 -44.19 -10.05
CA PRO A 4 17.16 -43.24 -9.01
C PRO A 4 16.05 -42.32 -9.51
N SER A 5 14.89 -42.32 -8.85
CA SER A 5 13.81 -41.38 -9.14
C SER A 5 14.37 -39.96 -8.99
N ARG A 6 14.35 -39.15 -10.07
CA ARG A 6 14.70 -37.74 -9.98
C ARG A 6 13.88 -37.13 -8.85
N ARG A 7 14.52 -36.64 -7.79
CA ARG A 7 13.85 -35.89 -6.73
C ARG A 7 13.03 -34.79 -7.41
N SER A 8 11.73 -34.75 -7.12
CA SER A 8 10.82 -33.70 -7.58
C SER A 8 11.43 -32.33 -7.34
N ARG A 9 11.21 -31.36 -8.24
CA ARG A 9 11.79 -30.01 -8.23
C ARG A 9 11.74 -29.34 -6.84
N THR A 10 12.71 -29.59 -5.99
CA THR A 10 12.90 -28.93 -4.69
C THR A 10 13.80 -27.71 -4.87
N GLY A 11 13.46 -26.87 -5.84
CA GLY A 11 14.09 -25.56 -5.99
C GLY A 11 13.30 -24.56 -5.15
N ALA A 12 13.96 -23.90 -4.21
CA ALA A 12 13.39 -22.69 -3.62
C ALA A 12 13.05 -21.73 -4.76
N SER A 13 11.83 -21.20 -4.79
CA SER A 13 11.28 -20.33 -5.84
C SER A 13 11.95 -18.93 -5.88
N LYS A 14 13.24 -18.87 -5.57
CA LYS A 14 14.09 -17.66 -5.49
C LYS A 14 13.97 -16.80 -6.74
N ARG A 15 13.90 -17.42 -7.92
CA ARG A 15 13.74 -16.69 -9.19
C ARG A 15 12.40 -15.96 -9.25
N ASP A 16 11.33 -16.60 -8.81
CA ASP A 16 9.98 -16.03 -8.86
C ASP A 16 9.79 -14.99 -7.76
N ILE A 17 10.33 -15.24 -6.56
CA ILE A 17 10.37 -14.25 -5.47
C ILE A 17 11.12 -12.99 -5.92
N HIS A 18 12.34 -13.16 -6.47
CA HIS A 18 13.13 -12.04 -6.98
C HIS A 18 12.42 -11.33 -8.14
N ARG A 19 11.69 -12.04 -9.01
CA ARG A 19 10.91 -11.43 -10.10
C ARG A 19 9.76 -10.58 -9.55
N ALA A 20 9.07 -11.06 -8.52
CA ALA A 20 7.96 -10.35 -7.88
C ALA A 20 8.44 -9.13 -7.06
N SER A 21 9.63 -9.18 -6.49
CA SER A 21 10.18 -8.07 -5.69
C SER A 21 10.81 -6.94 -6.52
N ARG A 22 10.81 -7.03 -7.86
CA ARG A 22 11.37 -5.98 -8.72
C ARG A 22 10.53 -4.72 -8.67
N THR A 23 11.19 -3.56 -8.73
CA THR A 23 10.54 -2.23 -8.74
C THR A 23 9.42 -2.12 -9.77
N ARG A 24 9.63 -2.61 -11.00
CA ARG A 24 8.63 -2.61 -12.08
C ARG A 24 7.36 -3.44 -11.81
N ALA A 25 7.38 -4.32 -10.83
CA ALA A 25 6.28 -5.22 -10.48
C ALA A 25 5.67 -4.90 -9.11
N ARG A 26 6.10 -3.79 -8.48
CA ARG A 26 5.60 -3.34 -7.18
C ARG A 26 4.16 -2.86 -7.31
N THR A 27 3.35 -3.28 -6.35
CA THR A 27 1.99 -2.78 -6.14
C THR A 27 2.00 -1.65 -5.12
N LYS A 28 0.88 -0.93 -4.98
CA LYS A 28 0.69 0.03 -3.88
C LYS A 28 0.94 -0.62 -2.52
N ASP A 29 1.63 0.11 -1.65
CA ASP A 29 1.93 -0.31 -0.29
C ASP A 29 0.75 -0.04 0.67
N LEU A 30 0.77 -0.66 1.84
CA LEU A 30 -0.34 -0.61 2.82
C LEU A 30 -0.55 0.79 3.40
N ASP A 31 0.56 1.46 3.71
CA ASP A 31 0.62 2.83 4.21
C ASP A 31 0.04 3.81 3.19
N GLN A 32 0.37 3.66 1.91
CA GLN A 32 -0.20 4.48 0.84
C GLN A 32 -1.72 4.33 0.76
N VAL A 33 -2.21 3.09 0.83
CA VAL A 33 -3.66 2.82 0.81
C VAL A 33 -4.35 3.44 2.03
N GLN A 34 -3.73 3.39 3.20
CA GLN A 34 -4.30 3.91 4.44
C GLN A 34 -4.29 5.45 4.51
N LEU A 35 -3.23 6.08 4.01
CA LEU A 35 -3.06 7.54 4.06
C LEU A 35 -3.79 8.27 2.92
N GLU A 36 -3.82 7.69 1.72
CA GLU A 36 -4.35 8.34 0.52
C GLU A 36 -5.73 7.77 0.14
N ASP A 37 -5.76 6.47 -0.17
CA ASP A 37 -6.93 5.83 -0.80
C ASP A 37 -8.11 5.66 0.19
N LEU A 38 -7.84 5.63 1.50
CA LEU A 38 -8.87 5.49 2.54
C LEU A 38 -9.58 6.81 2.90
N LEU A 39 -9.07 7.97 2.45
CA LEU A 39 -9.71 9.25 2.69
C LEU A 39 -11.04 9.34 1.93
N PRO A 40 -12.10 9.90 2.54
CA PRO A 40 -13.45 9.89 1.96
C PRO A 40 -13.51 10.58 0.59
N GLU A 41 -12.70 11.64 0.38
CA GLU A 41 -12.62 12.35 -0.89
C GLU A 41 -12.03 11.50 -2.00
N ASN A 42 -10.98 10.73 -1.69
CA ASN A 42 -10.31 9.88 -2.66
C ASN A 42 -11.13 8.63 -2.93
N LYS A 43 -11.70 8.01 -1.88
CA LYS A 43 -12.63 6.88 -2.02
C LYS A 43 -13.73 7.15 -3.03
N ALA A 44 -14.41 8.29 -2.91
CA ALA A 44 -15.49 8.64 -3.84
C ALA A 44 -15.01 8.79 -5.29
N LYS A 45 -13.78 9.29 -5.50
CA LYS A 45 -13.16 9.40 -6.84
C LYS A 45 -12.73 8.04 -7.39
N LEU A 46 -12.21 7.15 -6.53
CA LEU A 46 -11.76 5.81 -6.88
C LEU A 46 -12.93 4.85 -7.15
N GLU A 47 -14.09 5.07 -6.53
CA GLU A 47 -15.33 4.36 -6.84
C GLU A 47 -15.97 4.85 -8.15
N ASN A 48 -15.93 6.17 -8.40
CA ASN A 48 -16.52 6.79 -9.58
C ASN A 48 -15.43 7.19 -10.60
N GLN A 49 -14.61 6.23 -11.02
CA GLN A 49 -13.60 6.49 -12.04
C GLN A 49 -14.22 6.67 -13.44
N PRO A 50 -13.63 7.53 -14.29
CA PRO A 50 -14.01 7.59 -15.69
C PRO A 50 -13.67 6.27 -16.40
N LEU A 51 -14.38 5.99 -17.49
CA LEU A 51 -14.15 4.77 -18.25
C LEU A 51 -12.79 4.82 -18.93
N ASP A 52 -11.95 3.83 -18.63
CA ASP A 52 -10.61 3.68 -19.20
C ASP A 52 -10.49 2.34 -19.91
N GLU A 53 -10.27 2.37 -21.22
CA GLU A 53 -10.13 1.19 -22.09
C GLU A 53 -8.87 0.36 -21.80
N THR A 54 -7.86 0.95 -21.16
CA THR A 54 -6.59 0.28 -20.86
C THR A 54 -6.68 -0.61 -19.62
N LEU A 55 -7.68 -0.36 -18.77
CA LEU A 55 -7.88 -1.06 -17.51
C LEU A 55 -8.92 -2.18 -17.66
N PRO A 56 -8.77 -3.29 -16.90
CA PRO A 56 -9.76 -4.35 -16.94
C PRO A 56 -11.10 -3.84 -16.37
N GLY A 57 -12.21 -4.27 -16.97
CA GLY A 57 -13.55 -3.84 -16.56
C GLY A 57 -13.82 -2.35 -16.77
N LEU A 58 -13.12 -1.71 -17.72
CA LEU A 58 -13.21 -0.27 -18.01
C LEU A 58 -12.90 0.63 -16.80
N GLY A 59 -12.15 0.12 -15.82
CA GLY A 59 -11.84 0.83 -14.57
C GLY A 59 -12.99 0.86 -13.55
N GLN A 60 -14.17 0.32 -13.85
CA GLN A 60 -15.35 0.43 -12.99
C GLN A 60 -15.28 -0.49 -11.76
N HIS A 61 -14.77 -1.72 -11.92
CA HIS A 61 -14.78 -2.71 -10.85
C HIS A 61 -13.46 -2.70 -10.08
N TYR A 62 -13.31 -1.75 -9.16
CA TYR A 62 -12.10 -1.55 -8.38
C TYR A 62 -12.25 -1.92 -6.90
N CYS A 63 -11.24 -2.60 -6.33
CA CYS A 63 -11.12 -2.82 -4.90
C CYS A 63 -10.04 -1.90 -4.31
N ILE A 64 -10.46 -0.98 -3.44
CA ILE A 64 -9.62 0.07 -2.84
C ILE A 64 -8.51 -0.54 -1.98
N GLU A 65 -8.88 -1.46 -1.08
CA GLU A 65 -7.98 -2.02 -0.07
C GLU A 65 -6.85 -2.88 -0.66
N CYS A 66 -7.16 -3.57 -1.76
CA CYS A 66 -6.22 -4.43 -2.47
C CYS A 66 -5.60 -3.74 -3.70
N ALA A 67 -5.99 -2.49 -3.98
CA ALA A 67 -5.58 -1.70 -5.12
C ALA A 67 -5.61 -2.47 -6.46
N ARG A 68 -6.71 -3.19 -6.73
CA ARG A 68 -6.81 -4.10 -7.88
C ARG A 68 -8.11 -3.92 -8.63
N TYR A 69 -8.00 -3.88 -9.96
CA TYR A 69 -9.11 -3.87 -10.90
C TYR A 69 -9.54 -5.29 -11.28
N PHE A 70 -10.85 -5.45 -11.53
CA PHE A 70 -11.49 -6.71 -11.92
C PHE A 70 -12.26 -6.54 -13.23
N GLU A 71 -12.52 -7.63 -13.94
CA GLU A 71 -13.28 -7.55 -15.19
C GLU A 71 -14.80 -7.33 -14.99
N SER A 72 -15.37 -7.76 -13.86
CA SER A 72 -16.83 -7.73 -13.61
C SER A 72 -17.18 -7.57 -12.13
N ASP A 73 -18.43 -7.16 -11.86
CA ASP A 73 -18.99 -7.11 -10.51
C ASP A 73 -19.00 -8.45 -9.79
N VAL A 74 -19.20 -9.55 -10.53
CA VAL A 74 -19.21 -10.91 -9.97
C VAL A 74 -17.82 -11.26 -9.45
N ALA A 75 -16.76 -10.90 -10.20
CA ALA A 75 -15.39 -11.09 -9.79
C ALA A 75 -15.04 -10.26 -8.54
N LEU A 76 -15.50 -9.00 -8.46
CA LEU A 76 -15.31 -8.16 -7.29
C LEU A 76 -16.01 -8.75 -6.05
N LYS A 77 -17.28 -9.15 -6.18
CA LYS A 77 -18.04 -9.80 -5.10
C LYS A 77 -17.44 -11.15 -4.67
N GLY A 78 -16.82 -11.87 -5.60
CA GLY A 78 -16.04 -13.06 -5.31
C GLY A 78 -14.77 -12.74 -4.53
N HIS A 79 -14.04 -11.70 -4.95
CA HIS A 79 -12.80 -11.25 -4.32
C HIS A 79 -12.98 -10.85 -2.85
N THR A 80 -14.02 -10.09 -2.52
CA THR A 80 -14.29 -9.65 -1.13
C THR A 80 -14.50 -10.83 -0.17
N LYS A 81 -14.97 -11.97 -0.69
CA LYS A 81 -15.15 -13.22 0.09
C LYS A 81 -13.87 -14.07 0.18
N THR A 82 -12.78 -13.68 -0.44
CA THR A 82 -11.52 -14.45 -0.39
C THR A 82 -10.75 -14.21 0.92
N LYS A 83 -9.85 -15.15 1.26
CA LYS A 83 -8.97 -15.01 2.43
C LYS A 83 -7.97 -13.86 2.27
N VAL A 84 -7.56 -13.55 1.03
CA VAL A 84 -6.59 -12.50 0.74
C VAL A 84 -7.14 -11.13 1.13
N HIS A 85 -8.36 -10.83 0.69
CA HIS A 85 -9.04 -9.58 1.04
C HIS A 85 -9.28 -9.46 2.54
N ARG A 86 -9.80 -10.52 3.18
CA ARG A 86 -9.98 -10.55 4.64
C ARG A 86 -8.69 -10.34 5.43
N ARG A 87 -7.55 -10.79 4.90
CA ARG A 87 -6.24 -10.55 5.52
C ARG A 87 -5.85 -9.08 5.38
N ARG A 88 -6.01 -8.51 4.18
CA ARG A 88 -5.75 -7.09 3.91
C ARG A 88 -6.56 -6.17 4.83
N LEU A 89 -7.83 -6.49 5.05
CA LEU A 89 -8.71 -5.79 5.99
C LEU A 89 -8.26 -5.88 7.46
N LYS A 90 -7.51 -6.92 7.84
CA LYS A 90 -6.92 -6.99 9.18
C LYS A 90 -5.68 -6.13 9.25
N ASP A 91 -4.81 -6.21 8.23
CA ASP A 91 -3.59 -5.42 8.14
C ASP A 91 -3.91 -3.91 8.15
N LEU A 92 -4.96 -3.47 7.44
CA LEU A 92 -5.40 -2.05 7.38
C LEU A 92 -6.05 -1.52 8.67
N LYS A 93 -6.39 -2.40 9.64
CA LYS A 93 -6.90 -1.95 10.94
C LYS A 93 -5.78 -1.46 11.85
N GLU A 94 -4.57 -1.96 11.64
CA GLU A 94 -3.39 -1.50 12.34
C GLU A 94 -2.96 -0.15 11.76
N PRO A 95 -2.48 0.80 12.58
CA PRO A 95 -1.94 2.05 12.06
C PRO A 95 -0.74 1.78 11.17
N ALA A 96 -0.66 2.48 10.03
CA ALA A 96 0.47 2.36 9.13
C ALA A 96 1.77 2.75 9.86
N TYR A 97 2.80 1.93 9.70
CA TYR A 97 4.15 2.23 10.20
C TYR A 97 4.74 3.40 9.42
N THR A 98 5.08 4.49 10.11
CA THR A 98 5.59 5.71 9.47
C THR A 98 7.07 5.92 9.77
N GLN A 99 7.75 6.70 8.93
CA GLN A 99 9.14 7.07 9.16
C GLN A 99 9.35 7.77 10.52
N ALA A 100 8.39 8.56 10.97
CA ALA A 100 8.46 9.22 12.28
C ALA A 100 8.53 8.22 13.44
N GLU A 101 7.83 7.09 13.32
CA GLU A 101 7.87 6.00 14.29
C GLU A 101 9.24 5.29 14.27
N ALA A 102 9.81 5.09 13.08
CA ALA A 102 11.15 4.53 12.93
C ALA A 102 12.23 5.43 13.55
N ASP A 103 12.15 6.74 13.29
CA ASP A 103 13.07 7.73 13.84
C ASP A 103 12.95 7.80 15.37
N ALA A 104 11.73 7.79 15.90
CA ALA A 104 11.47 7.77 17.34
C ALA A 104 12.01 6.51 18.01
N ALA A 105 11.92 5.34 17.37
CA ALA A 105 12.47 4.09 17.89
C ALA A 105 14.00 4.11 18.01
N VAL A 106 14.68 4.85 17.13
CA VAL A 106 16.15 5.07 17.17
C VAL A 106 16.53 6.24 18.09
N GLY A 107 15.56 6.97 18.63
CA GLY A 107 15.79 8.15 19.48
C GLY A 107 16.02 9.44 18.71
N LEU A 108 15.80 9.46 17.39
CA LEU A 108 15.87 10.67 16.57
C LEU A 108 14.56 11.46 16.70
N GLY A 109 14.64 12.73 17.13
CA GLY A 109 13.49 13.64 17.13
C GLY A 109 12.52 13.50 18.32
N VAL A 110 12.85 12.69 19.33
CA VAL A 110 12.10 12.57 20.60
C VAL A 110 12.20 13.87 21.42
N ASP A 111 13.26 14.66 21.23
CA ASP A 111 13.55 15.91 21.95
C ASP A 111 12.97 17.18 21.28
N LYS A 112 12.03 17.08 20.33
CA LYS A 112 11.47 18.27 19.65
C LYS A 112 10.74 19.22 20.61
N THR A 113 10.33 18.75 21.79
CA THR A 113 9.65 19.55 22.83
C THR A 113 10.58 20.42 23.66
N GLN A 114 11.90 20.17 23.65
CA GLN A 114 12.85 20.89 24.52
C GLN A 114 13.47 22.13 23.85
N ARG A 115 13.23 22.38 22.55
CA ARG A 115 13.95 23.41 21.78
C ARG A 115 13.13 24.59 21.25
N SER A 116 11.85 24.70 21.59
CA SER A 116 10.99 25.83 21.18
C SER A 116 10.67 26.83 22.29
N LEU A 117 11.43 26.85 23.39
CA LEU A 117 11.30 27.90 24.43
C LEU A 117 12.22 29.11 24.21
N ASN A 118 13.03 29.16 23.15
CA ASN A 118 13.88 30.32 22.85
C ASN A 118 14.05 30.49 21.33
N ASN A 119 13.08 31.13 20.66
CA ASN A 119 13.34 31.87 19.42
C ASN A 119 12.21 32.89 19.18
N ASP A 120 12.09 33.82 20.12
CA ASP A 120 11.59 35.15 19.82
C ASP A 120 12.61 35.84 18.89
N GLY A 121 12.25 36.04 17.61
CA GLY A 121 13.16 36.71 16.69
C GLY A 121 12.69 36.82 15.26
N GLN A 122 12.13 37.99 14.94
CA GLN A 122 12.02 38.60 13.60
C GLN A 122 10.85 38.16 12.72
N ALA A 123 9.66 38.71 13.03
CA ALA A 123 8.68 39.04 12.01
C ALA A 123 9.28 40.09 11.06
N ILE A 124 9.47 39.72 9.79
CA ILE A 124 9.80 40.66 8.72
C ILE A 124 8.53 41.50 8.49
N LYS A 125 8.55 42.76 8.91
CA LYS A 125 7.59 43.77 8.46
C LYS A 125 7.92 44.10 7.01
N ILE A 126 7.00 43.81 6.10
CA ILE A 126 7.03 44.35 4.75
C ILE A 126 6.10 45.56 4.79
N ASP A 127 6.70 46.76 4.84
CA ASP A 127 5.98 48.02 4.73
C ASP A 127 5.71 48.35 3.25
N SER A 128 4.45 48.71 2.96
CA SER A 128 3.89 49.39 1.76
C SER A 128 3.90 48.67 0.41
#